data_AF-A0A6A6DLU3-F1
#
_entry.id   AF-A0A6A6DLU3-F1
#
_cell.length_a   1.000
_cell.length_b   1.000
_cell.length_c   1.000
_cell.angle_alpha   90.00
_cell.angle_beta   90.00
_cell.angle_gamma   90.00
#
_symmetry.space_group_name_H-M   'P 1'
#
loop_
_entity.id
_entity.type
_entity.pdbx_description
1 polymer ?
#
loop_
_entity_poly.entity_id
_entity_poly.type
_entity_poly.pdbx_seq_one_letter_code
_entity_poly.pdbx_strand_id
1 'polypeptide(L)'
;MTSKRKRIRVWTPEDRAAHRVFEKSRREAFNDNLIDLARQIPSLARTRRLNKHMIVDHSITRHKLQRQLCLYAAQELSVLVTERDELLAEVNRWRLASAAPVTPREARPVGQHLQCL
;
A
#
# COMPACT_ATOMS: atom_id res chain seq x y z
N MET A 1 57.52 -7.11 15.64
CA MET A 1 56.08 -7.28 15.35
C MET A 1 55.92 -7.68 13.89
N THR A 2 55.76 -8.96 13.58
CA THR A 2 55.64 -9.45 12.20
C THR A 2 54.19 -9.27 11.73
N SER A 3 53.96 -8.35 10.78
CA SER A 3 52.63 -8.17 10.21
C SER A 3 52.22 -9.41 9.42
N LYS A 4 51.10 -10.05 9.80
CA LYS A 4 50.50 -11.14 9.01
C LYS A 4 50.06 -10.57 7.66
N ARG A 5 50.70 -10.99 6.57
CA ARG A 5 50.23 -10.69 5.21
C ARG A 5 48.80 -11.18 5.05
N LYS A 6 47.90 -10.30 4.63
CA LYS A 6 46.50 -10.65 4.33
C LYS A 6 46.51 -11.70 3.23
N ARG A 7 45.87 -12.85 3.49
CA ARG A 7 45.68 -13.89 2.48
C ARG A 7 44.78 -13.32 1.38
N ILE A 8 45.33 -13.16 0.19
CA ILE A 8 44.56 -12.73 -0.99
C ILE A 8 43.85 -13.98 -1.51
N ARG A 9 42.51 -13.95 -1.54
CA ARG A 9 41.72 -15.03 -2.13
C ARG A 9 41.91 -15.01 -3.65
N VAL A 10 42.47 -16.09 -4.19
CA VAL A 10 42.56 -16.30 -5.64
C VAL A 10 41.23 -16.89 -6.09
N TRP A 11 40.49 -16.14 -6.92
CA TRP A 11 39.22 -16.60 -7.47
C TRP A 11 39.48 -17.64 -8.57
N THR A 12 38.95 -18.85 -8.38
CA THR A 12 39.07 -19.90 -9.39
C THR A 12 38.08 -19.68 -10.55
N PRO A 13 38.28 -20.32 -11.70
CA PRO A 13 37.27 -20.34 -12.77
C PRO A 13 35.90 -20.83 -12.29
N GLU A 14 35.87 -21.82 -11.39
CA GLU A 14 34.65 -22.38 -10.81
C GLU A 14 33.94 -21.36 -9.92
N ASP A 15 34.68 -20.62 -9.08
CA ASP A 15 34.12 -19.53 -8.28
C ASP A 15 33.48 -18.45 -9.18
N ARG A 16 34.14 -18.09 -10.29
CA ARG A 16 33.59 -17.12 -11.26
C ARG A 16 32.34 -17.66 -11.95
N ALA A 17 32.31 -18.95 -12.29
CA ALA A 17 31.14 -19.59 -12.89
C ALA A 17 29.96 -19.60 -11.92
N ALA A 18 30.17 -20.00 -10.66
CA ALA A 18 29.16 -19.98 -9.61
C ALA A 18 28.61 -18.56 -9.37
N HIS A 19 29.50 -17.56 -9.30
CA HIS A 19 29.10 -16.16 -9.16
C HIS A 19 28.26 -15.66 -10.33
N ARG A 20 28.59 -16.04 -11.58
CA ARG A 20 27.79 -15.68 -12.76
C ARG A 20 26.39 -16.24 -12.71
N VAL A 21 26.23 -17.50 -12.29
CA VAL A 21 24.93 -18.14 -12.14
C VAL A 21 24.11 -17.43 -11.06
N PHE A 22 24.70 -17.21 -9.88
CA PHE A 22 24.05 -16.50 -8.78
C PHE A 22 23.60 -15.09 -9.18
N GLU A 23 24.49 -14.31 -9.81
CA GLU A 23 24.20 -12.95 -10.24
C GLU A 23 23.12 -12.90 -11.32
N LYS A 24 23.08 -13.89 -12.22
CA LYS A 24 22.03 -14.04 -13.22
C LYS A 24 20.67 -14.24 -12.54
N SER A 25 20.56 -15.23 -11.65
CA SER A 25 19.32 -15.49 -10.91
C SER A 25 18.85 -14.28 -10.09
N ARG A 26 19.79 -13.54 -9.46
CA ARG A 26 19.46 -12.31 -8.73
C ARG A 26 18.84 -11.24 -9.63
N ARG A 27 19.37 -11.08 -10.85
CA ARG A 27 18.85 -10.10 -11.83
C ARG A 27 17.49 -10.51 -12.39
N GLU A 28 17.30 -11.80 -12.63
CA GLU A 28 16.01 -12.35 -13.10
C GLU A 28 14.93 -12.10 -12.04
N ALA A 29 15.17 -12.50 -10.78
CA ALA A 29 14.24 -12.24 -9.68
C ALA A 29 13.92 -10.75 -9.49
N PHE A 30 14.91 -9.87 -9.62
CA PHE A 30 14.68 -8.42 -9.57
C PHE A 30 13.83 -7.92 -10.74
N ASN A 31 14.05 -8.43 -11.96
CA ASN A 31 13.26 -8.06 -13.11
C ASN A 31 11.81 -8.56 -12.98
N ASP A 32 11.59 -9.77 -12.46
CA ASP A 32 10.25 -10.32 -12.22
C ASP A 32 9.47 -9.41 -11.26
N ASN A 33 10.09 -9.00 -10.15
CA ASN A 33 9.49 -8.03 -9.22
C ASN A 33 9.13 -6.69 -9.88
N LEU A 34 9.96 -6.20 -10.81
CA LEU A 34 9.65 -4.97 -11.56
C LEU A 34 8.47 -5.15 -12.50
N ILE A 35 8.35 -6.30 -13.15
CA ILE A 35 7.20 -6.61 -14.01
C ILE A 35 5.92 -6.70 -13.18
N ASP A 36 5.96 -7.35 -12.02
CA ASP A 36 4.81 -7.42 -11.12
C ASP A 36 4.41 -6.04 -10.61
N LEU A 37 5.38 -5.19 -10.26
CA LEU A 37 5.10 -3.80 -9.90
C LEU A 37 4.46 -3.03 -11.07
N ALA A 38 4.96 -3.22 -12.30
CA ALA A 38 4.40 -2.55 -13.47
C ALA A 38 2.94 -2.95 -13.75
N ARG A 39 2.57 -4.22 -13.53
CA ARG A 39 1.20 -4.71 -13.68
C ARG A 39 0.21 -4.01 -12.72
N GLN A 40 0.68 -3.57 -11.56
CA GLN A 40 -0.14 -2.85 -10.58
C GLN A 40 -0.32 -1.36 -10.92
N ILE A 41 0.28 -0.86 -12.00
CA ILE A 41 0.30 0.56 -12.37
C ILE A 41 -0.54 0.78 -13.63
N PRO A 42 -1.77 1.34 -13.51
CA PRO A 42 -2.67 1.52 -14.64
C PRO A 42 -2.09 2.41 -15.76
N SER A 43 -1.28 3.42 -15.41
CA SER A 43 -0.63 4.30 -16.39
C SER A 43 0.37 3.57 -17.30
N LEU A 44 0.83 2.37 -16.91
CA LEU A 44 1.77 1.56 -17.67
C LEU A 44 1.10 0.45 -18.50
N ALA A 45 -0.21 0.23 -18.36
CA ALA A 45 -0.91 -0.92 -18.96
C ALA A 45 -0.79 -0.99 -20.50
N ARG A 46 -0.65 0.15 -21.18
CA ARG A 46 -0.53 0.24 -22.65
C ARG A 46 0.89 0.51 -23.13
N THR A 47 1.86 0.54 -22.23
CA THR A 47 3.25 0.89 -22.56
C THR A 47 3.97 -0.31 -23.16
N ARG A 48 4.29 -0.23 -24.46
CA ARG A 48 4.94 -1.34 -25.20
C ARG A 48 6.37 -1.66 -24.74
N ARG A 49 7.11 -0.67 -24.24
CA ARG A 49 8.50 -0.83 -23.78
C ARG A 49 8.65 -0.20 -22.42
N LEU A 50 8.76 -1.03 -21.39
CA LEU A 50 9.01 -0.61 -20.03
C LEU A 50 10.51 -0.49 -19.78
N ASN A 51 10.91 0.53 -19.01
CA ASN A 51 12.25 0.61 -18.46
C ASN A 51 12.17 0.77 -16.93
N LYS A 52 13.28 0.47 -16.24
CA LYS A 52 13.33 0.45 -14.77
C LYS A 52 12.93 1.79 -14.16
N HIS A 53 13.42 2.88 -14.73
CA HIS A 53 13.13 4.24 -14.27
C HIS A 53 11.64 4.55 -14.37
N MET A 54 11.00 4.25 -15.51
CA MET A 54 9.56 4.47 -15.71
C MET A 54 8.72 3.70 -14.69
N ILE A 55 9.05 2.43 -14.44
CA ILE A 55 8.31 1.61 -13.47
C ILE A 55 8.39 2.25 -12.08
N VAL A 56 9.58 2.67 -11.66
CA VAL A 56 9.80 3.30 -10.34
C VAL A 56 9.12 4.67 -10.25
N ASP A 57 9.25 5.52 -11.26
CA ASP A 57 8.68 6.87 -11.24
C ASP A 57 7.15 6.84 -11.21
N HIS A 58 6.54 6.01 -12.05
CA HIS A 58 5.10 5.83 -12.04
C HIS A 58 4.59 5.13 -10.77
N SER A 59 5.38 4.25 -10.15
CA SER A 59 4.99 3.63 -8.87
C SER A 59 4.98 4.65 -7.73
N ILE A 60 6.01 5.51 -7.65
CA ILE A 60 6.06 6.61 -6.68
C ILE A 60 4.86 7.55 -6.86
N THR A 61 4.57 7.92 -8.11
CA THR A 61 3.43 8.78 -8.43
C THR A 61 2.11 8.15 -8.01
N ARG A 62 1.93 6.85 -8.31
CA ARG A 62 0.73 6.10 -7.90
C ARG A 62 0.59 6.02 -6.39
N HIS A 63 1.65 5.74 -5.64
CA HIS A 63 1.59 5.66 -4.19
C HIS A 63 1.26 7.01 -3.55
N LYS A 64 1.80 8.12 -4.08
CA LYS A 64 1.43 9.47 -3.64
C LYS A 64 -0.04 9.75 -3.87
N LEU A 65 -0.55 9.45 -5.06
CA LEU A 65 -1.96 9.63 -5.41
C LEU A 65 -2.88 8.76 -4.53
N GLN A 66 -2.55 7.48 -4.35
CA GLN A 66 -3.32 6.57 -3.51
C GLN A 66 -3.38 7.07 -2.06
N ARG A 67 -2.26 7.56 -1.52
CA ARG A 67 -2.23 8.16 -0.18
C ARG A 67 -3.15 9.39 -0.11
N GLN A 68 -3.10 10.28 -1.09
CA GLN A 68 -3.97 11.45 -1.15
C GLN A 68 -5.45 11.06 -1.20
N LEU A 69 -5.81 10.07 -2.02
CA LEU A 69 -7.17 9.55 -2.12
C LEU A 69 -7.64 8.95 -0.79
N CYS A 70 -6.80 8.17 -0.09
CA CYS A 70 -7.15 7.63 1.22
C CYS A 70 -7.37 8.74 2.26
N LEU A 71 -6.52 9.78 2.26
CA LEU A 71 -6.68 10.91 3.18
C LEU A 71 -7.96 11.70 2.90
N TYR A 72 -8.25 11.95 1.62
CA TYR A 72 -9.48 12.62 1.20
C TYR A 72 -10.71 11.79 1.61
N ALA A 73 -10.72 10.50 1.29
CA ALA A 73 -11.82 9.61 1.67
C ALA A 73 -12.02 9.55 3.19
N ALA A 74 -10.94 9.54 3.98
CA ALA A 74 -11.02 9.58 5.44
C ALA A 74 -11.63 10.90 5.95
N GLN A 75 -11.27 12.04 5.34
CA GLN A 75 -11.84 13.34 5.68
C GLN A 75 -13.34 13.40 5.35
N GLU A 76 -13.72 13.01 4.13
CA GLU A 76 -15.13 12.96 3.70
C GLU A 76 -15.94 12.02 4.59
N LEU A 77 -15.40 10.84 4.94
CA LEU A 77 -16.06 9.92 5.85
C LEU A 77 -16.25 10.53 7.24
N SER A 78 -15.27 11.28 7.74
CA SER A 78 -15.41 11.98 9.02
C SER A 78 -16.56 13.00 8.99
N VAL A 79 -16.68 13.77 7.91
CA VAL A 79 -17.77 14.74 7.73
C VAL A 79 -19.13 14.02 7.73
N LEU A 80 -19.26 12.94 6.94
CA LEU A 80 -20.49 12.14 6.88
C LEU A 80 -20.86 11.51 8.23
N VAL A 81 -19.87 11.07 8.99
CA VAL A 81 -20.05 10.50 10.34
C VAL A 81 -20.56 11.57 11.30
N THR A 82 -19.99 12.78 11.26
CA THR A 82 -20.46 13.93 12.05
C THR A 82 -21.90 14.29 11.70
N GLU A 83 -22.22 14.47 10.42
CA GLU A 83 -23.57 14.81 9.96
C GLU A 83 -24.59 13.73 10.37
N ARG A 84 -24.23 12.45 10.21
CA ARG A 84 -25.06 11.33 10.69
C ARG A 84 -25.33 11.43 12.19
N ASP A 85 -24.33 11.76 12.99
CA ASP A 85 -24.47 11.84 14.45
C ASP A 85 -25.35 13.02 14.88
N GLU A 86 -25.23 14.16 14.19
CA GLU A 86 -26.10 15.31 14.38
C GLU A 86 -27.56 14.99 14.05
N LEU A 87 -27.82 14.38 12.88
CA LEU A 87 -29.15 13.95 12.46
C LEU A 87 -29.72 12.88 13.40
N LEU A 88 -28.89 11.94 13.84
CA LEU A 88 -29.32 10.90 14.79
C LEU A 88 -29.74 11.52 16.12
N ALA A 89 -28.96 12.48 16.63
CA ALA A 89 -29.28 13.20 17.85
C ALA A 89 -30.60 13.99 17.70
N GLU A 90 -30.80 14.66 16.57
CA GLU A 90 -32.04 15.38 16.28
C GLU A 90 -33.27 14.47 16.23
N VAL A 91 -33.19 13.38 15.47
CA VAL A 91 -34.29 12.42 15.40
C VAL A 91 -34.54 11.77 16.76
N ASN A 92 -33.50 11.50 17.54
CA ASN A 92 -33.65 10.98 18.90
C ASN A 92 -34.37 11.99 19.82
N ARG A 93 -34.09 13.29 19.71
CA ARG A 93 -34.85 14.32 20.43
C ARG A 93 -36.34 14.27 20.07
N TRP A 94 -36.68 14.10 18.79
CA TRP A 94 -38.08 13.98 18.36
C TRP A 94 -38.75 12.68 18.83
N ARG A 95 -38.03 11.55 18.82
CA ARG A 95 -38.54 10.27 19.35
C ARG A 95 -38.92 10.41 20.83
N LEU A 96 -38.02 11.03 21.62
CA LEU A 96 -38.25 11.28 23.04
C LEU A 96 -39.41 12.26 23.30
N ALA A 97 -39.59 13.25 22.43
CA ALA A 97 -40.69 14.22 22.54
C ALA A 97 -42.02 13.64 22.05
N SER A 98 -42.00 12.59 21.22
CA SER A 98 -43.21 11.92 20.75
C SER A 98 -43.80 11.03 21.84
N ALA A 99 -45.11 11.06 22.04
CA ALA A 99 -45.81 10.11 22.93
C ALA A 99 -45.88 8.67 22.35
N ALA A 100 -45.18 8.40 21.25
CA ALA A 100 -45.13 7.10 20.61
C ALA A 100 -44.05 6.22 21.28
N PRO A 101 -44.21 4.89 21.32
CA PRO A 101 -43.26 3.96 21.93
C PRO A 101 -42.03 3.73 21.03
N VAL A 102 -41.39 4.79 20.54
CA VAL A 102 -40.22 4.70 19.66
C VAL A 102 -38.97 4.99 20.48
N THR A 103 -38.09 3.99 20.59
CA THR A 103 -36.85 4.11 21.36
C THR A 103 -35.76 4.90 20.60
N PRO A 104 -34.93 5.68 21.29
CA PRO A 104 -33.73 6.28 20.71
C PRO A 104 -32.81 5.22 20.10
N ARG A 105 -32.12 5.58 19.01
CA ARG A 105 -31.14 4.70 18.35
C ARG A 105 -29.73 5.19 18.60
N GLU A 106 -28.80 4.25 18.63
CA GLU A 106 -27.36 4.53 18.70
C GLU A 106 -26.70 4.34 17.33
N ALA A 107 -25.66 5.14 17.07
CA ALA A 107 -24.87 5.01 15.86
C ALA A 107 -24.03 3.73 15.94
N ARG A 108 -23.98 2.97 14.84
CA ARG A 108 -23.04 1.85 14.75
C ARG A 108 -21.61 2.38 14.58
N PRO A 109 -20.62 1.82 15.30
CA PRO A 109 -19.25 2.29 15.19
C PRO A 109 -18.66 2.01 13.81
N VAL A 110 -17.89 2.98 13.32
CA VAL A 110 -17.20 2.91 12.03
C VAL A 110 -16.16 1.79 12.09
N GLY A 111 -16.15 0.90 11.09
CA GLY A 111 -15.14 -0.16 10.98
C GLY A 111 -15.46 -1.48 11.70
N GLN A 112 -16.70 -1.68 12.19
CA GLN A 112 -17.14 -2.98 12.75
C GLN A 112 -16.90 -4.19 11.84
N HIS A 113 -16.82 -3.99 10.52
CA HIS A 113 -16.53 -5.05 9.55
C HIS A 113 -15.07 -5.13 9.10
N LEU A 114 -14.23 -4.16 9.48
CA LEU A 114 -12.80 -4.14 9.14
C LEU A 114 -11.95 -4.96 10.12
N GLN A 115 -12.54 -5.46 11.21
CA GLN A 115 -11.88 -6.32 12.19
C GLN A 115 -11.80 -7.80 11.75
N CYS A 116 -12.32 -8.16 10.57
CA CYS A 116 -12.36 -9.54 10.06
C CYS A 116 -11.41 -9.82 8.87
N LEU A 117 -10.38 -8.99 8.67
CA LEU A 117 -9.31 -9.24 7.69
C LEU A 117 -7.98 -9.44 8.43
#